data_AF-A0A537QTT5-F1
#
_entry.id   AF-A0A537QTT5-F1
#
_cell.length_a   1.000
_cell.length_b   1.000
_cell.length_c   1.000
_cell.angle_alpha   90.00
_cell.angle_beta   90.00
_cell.angle_gamma   90.00
#
_symmetry.space_group_name_H-M   'P 1'
#
loop_
_entity.id
_entity.type
_entity.pdbx_description
1 polymer ?
#
loop_
_entity_poly.entity_id
_entity_poly.type
_entity_poly.pdbx_seq_one_letter_code
_entity_poly.pdbx_strand_id
1 'polypeptide(L)' 'MSRATEAGAKRFPPREAGLIAGIVERDLPFYNAAISEHSVAVINDFARRMSILDEDVPYSEIVAVQFRDLWRAGA' A
#
# COMPACT_ATOMS: atom_id res chain seq x y z
N MET A 1 -12.29 20.24 -5.33
CA MET A 1 -11.72 19.13 -6.12
C MET A 1 -11.15 18.11 -5.15
N SER A 2 -11.10 16.82 -5.50
CA SER A 2 -10.50 15.82 -4.61
C SER A 2 -8.96 15.94 -4.65
N ARG A 3 -8.28 15.49 -3.58
CA ARG A 3 -6.81 15.45 -3.55
C ARG A 3 -6.24 14.59 -4.68
N ALA A 4 -6.97 13.55 -5.09
CA ALA A 4 -6.60 12.70 -6.22
C ALA A 4 -6.64 13.46 -7.56
N THR A 5 -7.66 14.30 -7.80
CA THR A 5 -7.72 15.16 -9.00
C THR A 5 -6.55 16.14 -9.04
N GLU A 6 -6.27 16.82 -7.93
CA GLU A 6 -5.19 17.80 -7.84
C GLU A 6 -3.81 17.16 -8.04
N ALA A 7 -3.57 16.00 -7.44
CA ALA A 7 -2.34 15.24 -7.62
C ALA A 7 -2.19 14.75 -9.08
N GLY A 8 -3.28 14.26 -9.68
CA GLY A 8 -3.32 13.81 -11.07
C GLY A 8 -2.96 14.92 -12.05
N ALA A 9 -3.61 16.08 -11.93
CA ALA A 9 -3.38 17.22 -12.83
C ALA A 9 -1.95 17.77 -12.78
N LYS A 10 -1.25 17.63 -11.64
CA LYS A 10 0.14 18.08 -11.49
C LYS A 10 1.16 17.18 -12.18
N ARG A 11 0.84 15.90 -12.41
CA ARG A 11 1.84 14.89 -12.78
C ARG A 11 1.54 14.16 -14.09
N PHE A 12 0.30 14.20 -14.56
CA PHE A 12 -0.18 13.45 -15.72
C PHE A 12 -0.82 14.36 -16.78
N PRO A 13 -0.80 13.97 -18.06
CA PRO A 13 -1.53 14.70 -19.09
C PRO A 13 -3.05 14.70 -18.82
N PRO A 14 -3.81 15.64 -19.42
CA PRO A 14 -5.20 15.88 -19.05
C PRO A 14 -6.12 14.65 -19.15
N ARG A 15 -5.88 13.77 -20.14
CA ARG A 15 -6.68 12.56 -20.32
C ARG A 15 -6.50 11.58 -19.16
N GLU A 16 -5.26 11.30 -18.79
CA GLU A 16 -4.92 10.41 -17.68
C GLU A 16 -5.32 11.01 -16.33
N ALA A 17 -5.10 12.32 -16.14
CA ALA A 17 -5.52 13.04 -14.94
C ALA A 17 -7.04 12.96 -14.69
N GLY A 18 -7.84 12.99 -15.76
CA GLY A 18 -9.29 12.82 -15.70
C GLY A 18 -9.74 11.43 -15.21
N LEU A 19 -8.88 10.41 -15.31
CA LEU A 19 -9.18 9.04 -14.89
C LEU A 19 -8.77 8.76 -13.43
N ILE A 20 -7.72 9.43 -12.94
CA ILE A 20 -7.12 9.15 -11.62
C ILE A 20 -8.13 9.25 -10.48
N ALA A 21 -8.97 10.30 -10.48
CA ALA A 21 -9.92 10.52 -9.39
C ALA A 21 -10.91 9.35 -9.23
N GLY A 22 -11.45 8.85 -10.36
CA GLY A 22 -12.39 7.72 -10.34
C GLY A 22 -11.74 6.41 -9.91
N ILE A 23 -10.48 6.18 -10.30
CA ILE A 23 -9.72 4.98 -9.85
C ILE A 23 -9.48 5.04 -8.35
N VAL A 24 -9.03 6.20 -7.84
CA VAL A 24 -8.78 6.37 -6.41
C VAL A 24 -10.08 6.21 -5.62
N GLU A 25 -11.18 6.83 -6.03
CA GLU A 25 -12.48 6.67 -5.34
C GLU A 25 -12.98 5.22 -5.30
N ARG A 26 -12.81 4.47 -6.40
CA ARG A 26 -13.18 3.06 -6.47
C ARG A 26 -12.36 2.20 -5.49
N ASP A 27 -11.06 2.47 -5.40
CA ASP A 27 -10.12 1.62 -4.65
C ASP A 27 -9.95 2.07 -3.19
N LEU A 28 -10.31 3.32 -2.86
CA LEU A 28 -10.15 3.90 -1.53
C LEU A 28 -10.77 3.06 -0.40
N PRO A 29 -11.99 2.47 -0.53
CA PRO A 29 -12.57 1.64 0.52
C PRO A 29 -11.76 0.38 0.84
N PHE A 30 -10.92 -0.05 -0.11
CA PHE A 30 -10.08 -1.24 0.01
C PHE A 30 -8.65 -0.91 0.41
N TYR A 31 -8.28 0.38 0.45
CA TYR A 31 -6.92 0.79 0.73
C TYR A 31 -6.68 0.94 2.23
N ASN A 32 -5.83 0.06 2.79
CA ASN A 32 -5.31 0.18 4.14
C ASN A 32 -3.78 0.28 4.06
N ALA A 33 -3.22 1.37 4.57
CA ALA A 33 -1.78 1.59 4.57
C ALA A 33 -1.03 0.70 5.58
N ALA A 34 -1.74 0.09 6.54
CA ALA A 34 -1.13 -0.77 7.54
C ALA A 34 -0.91 -2.20 7.02
N ILE A 35 0.34 -2.64 7.00
CA ILE A 35 0.70 -4.04 6.79
C ILE A 35 0.76 -4.73 8.16
N SER A 36 -0.03 -5.77 8.36
CA SER A 36 -0.07 -6.49 9.65
C SER A 36 1.07 -7.50 9.79
N GLU A 37 1.46 -7.80 11.04
CA GLU A 37 2.45 -8.86 11.33
C GLU A 37 1.96 -10.24 10.85
N HIS A 38 0.65 -10.50 10.93
CA HIS A 38 0.05 -11.72 10.40
C HIS A 38 0.21 -11.83 8.87
N SER A 39 0.00 -10.74 8.13
CA SER A 39 0.19 -10.72 6.67
C SER A 39 1.62 -11.07 6.28
N VAL A 40 2.61 -10.53 7.01
CA VAL A 40 4.02 -10.86 6.80
C VAL A 40 4.32 -12.31 7.13
N ALA A 41 3.79 -12.85 8.23
CA ALA A 41 3.98 -14.26 8.59
C ALA A 41 3.44 -15.22 7.52
N VAL A 42 2.25 -14.93 6.94
CA VAL A 42 1.67 -15.72 5.86
C VAL A 42 2.52 -15.66 4.58
N ILE A 43 3.04 -14.49 4.22
CA ILE A 43 3.91 -14.34 3.05
C ILE A 43 5.24 -15.06 3.25
N ASN A 44 5.85 -14.95 4.43
CA ASN A 44 7.06 -15.72 4.77
C ASN A 44 6.80 -17.22 4.63
N ASP A 45 5.70 -17.75 5.20
CA ASP A 45 5.36 -19.17 5.07
C ASP A 45 5.20 -19.62 3.62
N PHE A 46 4.51 -18.83 2.81
CA PHE A 46 4.41 -19.08 1.37
C PHE A 46 5.79 -19.10 0.70
N ALA A 47 6.61 -18.08 0.92
CA ALA A 47 7.92 -17.95 0.30
C ALA A 47 8.87 -19.10 0.69
N ARG A 48 8.86 -19.54 1.95
CA ARG A 48 9.64 -20.70 2.40
C ARG A 48 9.17 -22.00 1.73
N ARG A 49 7.86 -22.23 1.65
CA ARG A 49 7.30 -23.42 0.95
C ARG A 49 7.67 -23.46 -0.53
N MET A 50 7.80 -22.28 -1.14
CA MET A 50 8.23 -22.15 -2.53
C MET A 50 9.75 -22.14 -2.70
N SER A 51 10.52 -22.34 -1.62
CA SER A 51 11.99 -22.28 -1.61
C SER A 51 12.56 -20.96 -2.15
N ILE A 52 11.82 -19.85 -1.98
CA ILE A 52 12.26 -18.49 -2.29
C ILE A 52 13.09 -17.92 -1.13
N LEU A 53 12.72 -18.27 0.10
CA LEU A 53 13.40 -17.89 1.32
C LEU A 53 13.80 -19.13 2.11
N ASP A 54 14.98 -19.10 2.71
CA ASP A 54 15.47 -20.16 3.61
C ASP A 54 14.85 -20.02 5.01
N GLU A 55 14.60 -18.78 5.46
CA GLU A 55 14.05 -18.46 6.78
C GLU A 55 13.08 -17.27 6.74
N ASP A 56 12.45 -16.99 7.88
CA ASP A 56 11.55 -15.85 8.02
C ASP A 56 12.31 -14.54 8.04
N VAL A 57 11.90 -13.59 7.19
CA VAL A 57 12.38 -12.21 7.30
C VAL A 57 11.60 -11.51 8.41
N PRO A 58 12.28 -10.84 9.37
CA PRO A 58 11.62 -10.12 10.44
C PRO A 58 10.66 -9.03 9.93
N TYR A 59 9.54 -8.85 10.63
CA TYR A 59 8.53 -7.85 10.27
C TYR A 59 9.10 -6.43 10.13
N SER A 60 10.03 -6.04 11.00
CA SER A 60 10.67 -4.71 10.98
C SER A 60 11.62 -4.48 9.81
N GLU A 61 12.05 -5.54 9.12
CA GLU A 61 12.87 -5.43 7.92
C GLU A 61 12.02 -5.35 6.64
N ILE A 62 10.80 -5.89 6.68
CA ILE A 62 9.83 -5.79 5.58
C ILE A 62 9.03 -4.49 5.65
N VAL A 63 8.66 -4.07 6.85
CA VAL A 63 7.73 -2.96 7.07
C VAL A 63 8.44 -1.83 7.82
N ALA A 64 8.30 -0.60 7.31
CA ALA A 64 8.88 0.60 7.91
C ALA A 64 8.14 1.03 9.19
N VAL A 65 8.34 0.27 10.27
CA VAL A 65 7.62 0.38 11.54
C VAL A 65 7.72 1.75 12.21
N GLN A 66 8.78 2.51 11.93
CA GLN A 66 8.98 3.87 12.42
C GLN A 66 7.92 4.87 11.94
N PHE A 67 7.15 4.52 10.90
CA PHE A 67 6.08 5.35 10.36
C PHE A 67 4.67 4.84 10.70
N ARG A 68 4.55 3.88 11.64
CA ARG A 68 3.26 3.29 12.06
C ARG A 68 2.20 4.35 12.40
N ASP A 69 2.61 5.46 13.00
CA ASP A 69 1.73 6.57 13.38
C ASP A 69 1.06 7.26 12.18
N LEU A 70 1.66 7.17 10.99
CA LEU A 70 1.12 7.76 9.75
C LEU A 70 0.08 6.85 9.07
N TRP A 71 0.07 5.54 9.37
CA TRP A 71 -0.77 4.58 8.63
C TRP A 71 -2.26 4.70 8.96
N ARG A 72 -2.59 5.28 10.12
CA ARG A 72 -3.97 5.50 10.56
C ARG A 72 -4.53 6.87 10.17
N ALA A 73 -3.77 7.69 9.45
CA ALA A 73 -4.22 9.01 9.00
C ALA A 73 -5.17 8.86 7.79
N GLY A 74 -6.41 8.47 8.08
CA GLY A 74 -7.47 8.25 7.09
C GLY A 74 -8.81 7.91 7.71
N ALA A 75 -9.26 8.73 8.67
CA ALA A 75 -10.67 8.87 9.05
C ALA A 75 -11.03 10.36 9.01
#